data_AF-A0A7S1RT95-F1
#
_entry.id   AF-A0A7S1RT95-F1
#
_cell.length_a   1.000
_cell.length_b   1.000
_cell.length_c   1.000
_cell.angle_alpha   90.00
_cell.angle_beta   90.00
_cell.angle_gamma   90.00
#
_symmetry.space_group_name_H-M   'P 1'
#
loop_
_entity.id
_entity.type
_entity.pdbx_description
1 polymer ?
#
loop_
_entity_poly.entity_id
_entity_poly.type
_entity_poly.pdbx_seq_one_letter_code
_entity_poly.pdbx_strand_id
1 'polypeptide(L)'
;GALVRELALEEERLHYELLSGQGPQRGWVSLRLKDGRELLARSARGEAGKAWRVVGGEDKGGILVRSGRDVSSPAESERLSTGALVRELELDGLRLHFERLSGTGPRSGWASVRLEGGKALLVEAEEGAGASPSRPLPAELAGVAREALPCAPAPARLPSELARTLGPYTAGEVGDITANHPGAHFGELFPHTPEQLKEWGAEWLTKLFHLAGSIPADNRVARVVSQREFIGGGAAVKAILEVEYERPDADLHTELFVKMPLPPGHKNRALNIQLAFEGREVFFSRFLARCMPFRTARFYFGDISMTSTNWILVTEKVAFADNSRRGEALGPGEVEPVVRKGLDFCLPNALDKYVALYRRAAMLTAWAH
;
A
#
# COMPACT_ATOMS: atom_id res chain seq x y z
N GLY A 1 14.67 -13.49 -34.43
CA GLY A 1 14.49 -12.09 -34.03
C GLY A 1 14.98 -11.93 -32.61
N ALA A 2 15.45 -10.73 -32.24
CA ALA A 2 15.75 -10.41 -30.85
C ALA A 2 14.47 -9.97 -30.14
N LEU A 3 14.27 -10.42 -28.90
CA LEU A 3 13.21 -9.91 -28.03
C LEU A 3 13.82 -8.86 -27.13
N VAL A 4 13.17 -7.70 -27.05
CA VAL A 4 13.67 -6.57 -26.28
C VAL A 4 12.56 -5.98 -25.41
N ARG A 5 12.93 -5.46 -24.23
CA ARG A 5 12.05 -4.71 -23.33
C ARG A 5 12.19 -3.22 -23.60
N GLU A 6 11.07 -2.52 -23.75
CA GLU A 6 11.01 -1.05 -23.83
C GLU A 6 11.46 -0.44 -22.49
N LEU A 7 12.49 0.40 -22.52
CA LEU A 7 12.93 1.20 -21.36
C LEU A 7 12.52 2.67 -21.50
N ALA A 8 12.61 3.21 -22.72
CA ALA A 8 12.12 4.54 -23.09
C ALA A 8 11.84 4.59 -24.60
N LEU A 9 10.89 5.43 -25.00
CA LEU A 9 10.58 5.69 -26.39
C LEU A 9 10.71 7.21 -26.64
N GLU A 10 11.63 7.59 -27.51
CA GLU A 10 11.85 8.98 -27.90
C GLU A 10 11.75 9.08 -29.43
N GLU A 11 10.79 9.86 -29.89
CA GLU A 11 10.45 10.00 -31.31
C GLU A 11 10.20 8.64 -31.98
N GLU A 12 11.10 8.22 -32.88
CA GLU A 12 11.04 6.96 -33.63
C GLU A 12 12.15 5.99 -33.20
N ARG A 13 12.68 6.15 -31.98
CA ARG A 13 13.75 5.32 -31.44
C ARG A 13 13.37 4.72 -30.09
N LEU A 14 13.58 3.40 -29.98
CA LEU A 14 13.38 2.63 -28.77
C LEU A 14 14.71 2.48 -28.03
N HIS A 15 14.77 2.95 -26.79
CA HIS A 15 15.78 2.52 -25.82
C HIS A 15 15.36 1.19 -25.23
N TYR A 16 16.21 0.18 -25.33
CA TYR A 16 15.83 -1.19 -25.03
C TYR A 16 16.79 -1.92 -24.11
N GLU A 17 16.29 -2.98 -23.46
CA GLU A 17 17.08 -4.05 -22.84
C GLU A 17 16.85 -5.36 -23.61
N LEU A 18 17.92 -6.05 -24.00
CA LEU A 18 17.84 -7.34 -24.70
C LEU A 18 17.36 -8.43 -23.73
N LEU A 19 16.24 -9.06 -24.06
CA LEU A 19 15.70 -10.19 -23.30
C LEU A 19 16.15 -11.54 -23.89
N SER A 20 16.20 -11.65 -25.22
CA SER A 20 16.72 -12.83 -25.93
C SER A 20 17.18 -12.48 -27.35
N GLY A 21 18.04 -13.32 -27.94
CA GLY A 21 18.64 -13.10 -29.26
C GLY A 21 20.08 -12.58 -29.18
N GLN A 22 20.63 -12.15 -30.32
CA GLN A 22 21.97 -11.60 -30.40
C GLN A 22 21.92 -10.07 -30.56
N GLY A 23 22.79 -9.38 -29.82
CA GLY A 23 22.88 -7.93 -29.83
C GLY A 23 23.48 -7.38 -28.53
N PRO A 24 23.68 -6.07 -28.44
CA PRO A 24 24.10 -5.44 -27.19
C PRO A 24 23.00 -5.56 -26.13
N GLN A 25 23.41 -5.68 -24.85
CA GLN A 25 22.48 -5.83 -23.72
C GLN A 25 21.51 -4.66 -23.57
N ARG A 26 21.96 -3.45 -23.94
CA ARG A 26 21.15 -2.23 -23.98
C ARG A 26 21.57 -1.36 -25.15
N GLY A 27 20.66 -0.55 -25.66
CA GLY A 27 20.96 0.40 -26.71
C GLY A 27 19.73 1.11 -27.24
N TRP A 28 19.95 1.92 -28.26
CA TRP A 28 18.89 2.60 -29.01
C TRP A 28 18.75 1.98 -30.39
N VAL A 29 17.52 1.69 -30.81
CA VAL A 29 17.21 1.18 -32.14
C VAL A 29 16.05 1.96 -32.75
N SER A 30 16.10 2.26 -34.04
CA SER A 30 14.98 2.89 -34.73
C SER A 30 13.82 1.92 -34.88
N LEU A 31 12.58 2.41 -34.75
CA LEU A 31 11.39 1.59 -34.99
C LEU A 31 11.26 1.21 -36.47
N ARG A 32 11.72 2.09 -37.37
CA ARG A 32 11.63 1.94 -38.83
C ARG A 32 12.92 2.38 -39.53
N LEU A 33 13.19 1.77 -40.68
CA LEU A 33 14.20 2.24 -41.62
C LEU A 33 13.68 3.41 -42.45
N LYS A 34 14.60 4.17 -43.09
CA LYS A 34 14.26 5.30 -43.96
C LYS A 34 13.39 4.92 -45.17
N ASP A 35 13.39 3.64 -45.55
CA ASP A 35 12.58 3.08 -46.64
C ASP A 35 11.19 2.59 -46.17
N GLY A 36 10.81 2.85 -44.92
CA GLY A 36 9.49 2.51 -44.37
C GLY A 36 9.38 1.10 -43.79
N ARG A 37 10.41 0.26 -43.86
CA ARG A 37 10.39 -1.08 -43.26
C ARG A 37 10.46 -1.00 -41.73
N GLU A 38 9.57 -1.71 -41.05
CA GLU A 38 9.57 -1.80 -39.59
C GLU A 38 10.68 -2.75 -39.10
N LEU A 39 11.47 -2.29 -38.11
CA LEU A 39 12.52 -3.07 -37.46
C LEU A 39 12.03 -3.76 -36.18
N LEU A 40 10.93 -3.28 -35.62
CA LEU A 40 10.35 -3.75 -34.37
C LEU A 40 8.84 -3.89 -34.53
N ALA A 41 8.31 -5.05 -34.18
CA ALA A 41 6.88 -5.25 -34.03
C ALA A 41 6.55 -5.33 -32.52
N ARG A 42 5.49 -4.67 -32.08
CA ARG A 42 4.97 -4.87 -30.72
C ARG A 42 4.48 -6.31 -30.62
N SER A 43 5.10 -7.10 -29.74
CA SER A 43 4.60 -8.42 -29.42
C SER A 43 3.26 -8.26 -28.68
N ALA A 44 2.22 -8.98 -29.12
CA ALA A 44 0.90 -8.99 -28.47
C ALA A 44 0.94 -9.49 -27.01
N ARG A 45 2.09 -9.98 -26.52
CA ARG A 45 2.33 -10.45 -25.14
C ARG A 45 2.82 -9.33 -24.21
N GLY A 46 2.11 -8.21 -24.20
CA GLY A 46 2.25 -7.15 -23.19
C GLY A 46 1.51 -7.45 -21.88
N GLU A 47 0.74 -8.53 -21.82
CA GLU A 47 0.19 -9.07 -20.58
C GLU A 47 1.28 -9.82 -19.82
N ALA A 48 1.32 -9.66 -18.50
CA ALA A 48 2.22 -10.39 -17.62
C ALA A 48 2.14 -11.90 -17.92
N GLY A 49 3.15 -12.45 -18.59
CA GLY A 49 3.19 -13.87 -18.94
C GLY A 49 3.00 -14.72 -17.69
N LYS A 50 2.25 -15.83 -17.82
CA LYS A 50 1.94 -16.76 -16.74
C LYS A 50 3.19 -17.12 -15.94
N ALA A 51 3.05 -17.15 -14.61
CA ALA A 51 4.13 -17.60 -13.74
C ALA A 51 4.13 -19.13 -13.64
N TRP A 52 5.31 -19.72 -13.63
CA TRP A 52 5.52 -21.16 -13.52
C TRP A 52 6.48 -21.46 -12.37
N ARG A 53 6.24 -22.55 -11.64
CA ARG A 53 7.11 -23.06 -10.57
C ARG A 53 7.78 -24.34 -11.02
N VAL A 54 9.09 -24.45 -10.80
CA VAL A 54 9.83 -25.70 -11.02
C VAL A 54 9.52 -26.70 -9.90
N VAL A 55 8.97 -27.86 -10.25
CA VAL A 55 8.65 -28.96 -9.31
C VAL A 55 9.47 -30.23 -9.57
N GLY A 56 10.20 -30.27 -10.70
CA GLY A 56 11.02 -31.41 -11.08
C GLY A 56 12.51 -31.26 -10.77
N GLY A 57 13.25 -32.35 -10.92
CA GLY A 57 14.71 -32.36 -10.89
C GLY A 57 15.35 -32.24 -9.51
N GLU A 58 14.62 -32.45 -8.42
CA GLU A 58 15.11 -32.34 -7.04
C GLU A 58 16.35 -33.22 -6.79
N ASP A 59 16.34 -34.44 -7.33
CA ASP A 59 17.45 -35.40 -7.29
C ASP A 59 18.72 -34.92 -8.00
N LYS A 60 18.60 -33.94 -8.89
CA LYS A 60 19.69 -33.38 -9.72
C LYS A 60 19.92 -31.88 -9.48
N GLY A 61 19.34 -31.33 -8.41
CA GLY A 61 19.44 -29.92 -8.05
C GLY A 61 18.71 -28.95 -9.00
N GLY A 62 17.79 -29.45 -9.84
CA GLY A 62 17.01 -28.64 -10.76
C GLY A 62 16.80 -29.25 -12.15
N ILE A 63 16.08 -28.51 -13.00
CA ILE A 63 15.75 -28.92 -14.36
C ILE A 63 16.79 -28.43 -15.38
N LEU A 64 16.95 -29.19 -16.45
CA LEU A 64 17.89 -28.86 -17.53
C LEU A 64 17.34 -27.72 -18.38
N VAL A 65 18.13 -26.66 -18.53
CA VAL A 65 17.85 -25.52 -19.41
C VAL A 65 18.72 -25.65 -20.65
N ARG A 66 18.15 -25.33 -21.81
CA ARG A 66 18.86 -25.30 -23.09
C ARG A 66 18.82 -23.90 -23.70
N SER A 67 19.86 -23.54 -24.44
CA SER A 67 19.96 -22.24 -25.12
C SER A 67 18.95 -22.08 -26.27
N GLY A 68 18.45 -23.19 -26.80
CA GLY A 68 17.49 -23.23 -27.91
C GLY A 68 16.28 -24.10 -27.63
N ARG A 69 15.22 -23.88 -28.41
CA ARG A 69 13.94 -24.59 -28.33
C ARG A 69 14.09 -26.09 -28.50
N ASP A 70 14.98 -26.53 -29.38
CA ASP A 70 15.20 -27.94 -29.70
C ASP A 70 15.84 -28.72 -28.53
N VAL A 71 15.42 -29.96 -28.33
CA VAL A 71 15.98 -30.85 -27.29
C VAL A 71 17.44 -31.23 -27.54
N SER A 72 17.95 -31.03 -28.76
CA SER A 72 19.35 -31.17 -29.14
C SER A 72 20.19 -29.90 -28.92
N SER A 73 19.56 -28.76 -28.61
CA SER A 73 20.27 -27.50 -28.39
C SER A 73 21.24 -27.60 -27.20
N PRO A 74 22.37 -26.86 -27.21
CA PRO A 74 23.32 -26.87 -26.11
C PRO A 74 22.64 -26.66 -24.75
N ALA A 75 23.03 -27.49 -23.78
CA ALA A 75 22.60 -27.29 -22.40
C ALA A 75 23.34 -26.09 -21.82
N GLU A 76 22.63 -25.30 -21.01
CA GLU A 76 23.24 -24.25 -20.21
C GLU A 76 24.15 -24.88 -19.14
N SER A 77 25.17 -24.12 -18.72
CA SER A 77 26.11 -24.54 -17.69
C SER A 77 25.44 -24.75 -16.33
N GLU A 78 24.31 -24.07 -16.09
CA GLU A 78 23.55 -24.13 -14.85
C GLU A 78 22.17 -24.75 -15.06
N ARG A 79 21.68 -25.47 -14.03
CA ARG A 79 20.30 -25.96 -13.97
C ARG A 79 19.41 -24.94 -13.29
N LEU A 80 18.15 -24.88 -13.71
CA LEU A 80 17.14 -24.07 -13.03
C LEU A 80 16.66 -24.84 -11.79
N SER A 81 16.93 -24.31 -10.60
CA SER A 81 16.71 -25.01 -9.33
C SER A 81 15.24 -25.39 -9.11
N THR A 82 14.99 -26.53 -8.45
CA THR A 82 13.65 -26.87 -7.95
C THR A 82 13.13 -25.77 -7.02
N GLY A 83 11.86 -25.40 -7.16
CA GLY A 83 11.23 -24.28 -6.47
C GLY A 83 11.43 -22.91 -7.12
N ALA A 84 12.26 -22.78 -8.17
CA ALA A 84 12.41 -21.52 -8.91
C ALA A 84 11.08 -21.09 -9.53
N LEU A 85 10.80 -19.77 -9.48
CA LEU A 85 9.69 -19.17 -10.22
C LEU A 85 10.21 -18.56 -11.51
N VAL A 86 9.48 -18.78 -12.60
CA VAL A 86 9.81 -18.26 -13.92
C VAL A 86 8.59 -17.69 -14.60
N ARG A 87 8.78 -16.67 -15.43
CA ARG A 87 7.76 -16.07 -16.28
C ARG A 87 7.79 -16.73 -17.65
N GLU A 88 6.62 -17.10 -18.17
CA GLU A 88 6.48 -17.54 -19.55
C GLU A 88 6.78 -16.40 -20.53
N LEU A 89 7.78 -16.61 -21.37
CA LEU A 89 8.01 -15.77 -22.54
C LEU A 89 7.37 -16.40 -23.79
N GLU A 90 7.49 -17.72 -23.91
CA GLU A 90 6.92 -18.50 -25.01
C GLU A 90 6.70 -19.97 -24.62
N LEU A 91 5.51 -20.48 -24.86
CA LEU A 91 5.20 -21.91 -24.75
C LEU A 91 4.98 -22.51 -26.14
N ASP A 92 5.80 -23.49 -26.49
CA ASP A 92 5.67 -24.25 -27.72
C ASP A 92 5.59 -25.75 -27.43
N GLY A 93 4.36 -26.29 -27.50
CA GLY A 93 4.06 -27.65 -27.11
C GLY A 93 4.40 -27.89 -25.63
N LEU A 94 5.51 -28.60 -25.38
CA LEU A 94 6.02 -28.89 -24.03
C LEU A 94 7.29 -28.12 -23.70
N ARG A 95 7.70 -27.17 -24.54
CA ARG A 95 8.93 -26.39 -24.37
C ARG A 95 8.57 -24.97 -23.96
N LEU A 96 9.00 -24.58 -22.77
CA LEU A 96 8.80 -23.27 -22.18
C LEU A 96 10.09 -22.45 -22.30
N HIS A 97 10.04 -21.37 -23.04
CA HIS A 97 10.99 -20.28 -22.96
C HIS A 97 10.60 -19.38 -21.80
N PHE A 98 11.53 -19.12 -20.89
CA PHE A 98 11.22 -18.46 -19.63
C PHE A 98 12.20 -17.34 -19.29
N GLU A 99 11.77 -16.41 -18.44
CA GLU A 99 12.66 -15.52 -17.68
C GLU A 99 12.57 -15.89 -16.19
N ARG A 100 13.70 -16.11 -15.53
CA ARG A 100 13.75 -16.46 -14.11
C ARG A 100 13.34 -15.27 -13.25
N LEU A 101 12.31 -15.45 -12.43
CA LEU A 101 11.83 -14.48 -11.44
C LEU A 101 12.48 -14.70 -10.06
N SER A 102 12.69 -15.95 -9.66
CA SER A 102 13.32 -16.33 -8.38
C SER A 102 14.03 -17.70 -8.48
N GLY A 103 14.75 -18.12 -7.42
CA GLY A 103 15.56 -19.34 -7.43
C GLY A 103 16.96 -19.15 -8.04
N THR A 104 17.69 -20.23 -8.34
CA THR A 104 19.04 -20.19 -8.96
C THR A 104 19.03 -20.83 -10.35
N GLY A 105 20.04 -20.53 -11.17
CA GLY A 105 20.17 -21.00 -12.54
C GLY A 105 20.09 -19.88 -13.59
N PRO A 106 20.05 -20.24 -14.88
CA PRO A 106 20.10 -19.30 -16.00
C PRO A 106 18.98 -18.26 -15.90
N ARG A 107 19.29 -17.01 -16.27
CA ARG A 107 18.30 -15.91 -16.27
C ARG A 107 17.17 -16.19 -17.29
N SER A 108 17.49 -16.84 -18.40
CA SER A 108 16.55 -17.20 -19.44
C SER A 108 17.00 -18.50 -20.12
N GLY A 109 16.07 -19.16 -20.80
CA GLY A 109 16.36 -20.34 -21.61
C GLY A 109 15.13 -21.21 -21.84
N TRP A 110 15.33 -22.37 -22.44
CA TRP A 110 14.27 -23.32 -22.79
C TRP A 110 14.28 -24.55 -21.89
N ALA A 111 13.17 -24.79 -21.19
CA ALA A 111 12.94 -25.95 -20.33
C ALA A 111 11.73 -26.76 -20.79
N SER A 112 11.69 -28.05 -20.48
CA SER A 112 10.51 -28.88 -20.75
C SER A 112 9.51 -28.77 -19.59
N VAL A 113 8.22 -28.60 -19.88
CA VAL A 113 7.15 -28.52 -18.87
C VAL A 113 6.91 -29.88 -18.21
N ARG A 114 7.04 -30.97 -18.97
CA ARG A 114 6.92 -32.36 -18.51
C ARG A 114 7.83 -33.28 -19.32
N LEU A 115 8.21 -34.42 -18.74
CA LEU A 115 8.93 -35.49 -19.43
C LEU A 115 7.96 -36.41 -20.21
N GLU A 116 8.48 -37.21 -21.15
CA GLU A 116 7.70 -38.19 -21.92
C GLU A 116 7.00 -39.23 -21.04
N GLY A 117 7.51 -39.49 -19.82
CA GLY A 117 6.87 -40.35 -18.81
C GLY A 117 5.80 -39.67 -17.94
N GLY A 118 5.30 -38.49 -18.32
CA GLY A 118 4.22 -37.77 -17.63
C GLY A 118 4.62 -37.00 -16.37
N LYS A 119 5.86 -37.15 -15.87
CA LYS A 119 6.38 -36.40 -14.72
C LYS A 119 6.46 -34.90 -15.04
N ALA A 120 5.70 -34.09 -14.32
CA ALA A 120 5.75 -32.63 -14.42
C ALA A 120 7.09 -32.07 -13.92
N LEU A 121 7.63 -31.11 -14.65
CA LEU A 121 8.85 -30.38 -14.30
C LEU A 121 8.54 -28.93 -13.92
N LEU A 122 7.51 -28.34 -14.55
CA LEU A 122 6.98 -27.01 -14.29
C LEU A 122 5.46 -27.10 -14.11
N VAL A 123 4.91 -26.34 -13.16
CA VAL A 123 3.46 -26.17 -12.95
C VAL A 123 3.12 -24.68 -12.94
N GLU A 124 1.93 -24.32 -13.41
CA GLU A 124 1.44 -22.94 -13.36
C GLU A 124 1.31 -22.52 -11.88
N ALA A 125 1.90 -21.37 -11.54
CA ALA A 125 1.85 -20.82 -10.20
C ALA A 125 0.63 -19.91 -10.10
N GLU A 126 -0.34 -20.25 -9.25
CA GLU A 126 -1.50 -19.38 -9.02
C GLU A 126 -1.07 -18.03 -8.44
N GLU A 127 -1.65 -16.96 -8.98
CA GLU A 127 -1.46 -15.59 -8.50
C GLU A 127 -1.97 -15.48 -7.05
N GLY A 128 -1.06 -15.63 -6.08
CA GLY A 128 -1.41 -15.46 -4.67
C GLY A 128 -0.44 -16.05 -3.65
N ALA A 129 0.46 -16.95 -4.03
CA ALA A 129 1.33 -17.65 -3.08
C ALA A 129 2.82 -17.51 -3.43
N GLY A 130 3.36 -16.30 -3.25
CA GLY A 130 4.77 -15.98 -3.45
C GLY A 130 5.40 -15.33 -2.22
N ALA A 131 5.46 -16.05 -1.10
CA ALA A 131 6.41 -15.72 -0.04
C ALA A 131 7.82 -15.78 -0.64
N SER A 132 8.47 -14.63 -0.78
CA SER A 132 9.86 -14.57 -1.25
C SER A 132 10.77 -15.30 -0.27
N PRO A 133 11.71 -16.15 -0.73
CA PRO A 133 12.78 -16.60 0.15
C PRO A 133 13.61 -15.36 0.55
N SER A 134 13.70 -15.13 1.86
CA SER A 134 14.42 -14.02 2.46
C SER A 134 15.86 -13.97 1.95
N ARG A 135 16.20 -12.92 1.21
CA ARG A 135 17.59 -12.53 1.00
C ARG A 135 18.21 -12.28 2.39
N PRO A 136 19.40 -12.81 2.70
CA PRO A 136 20.08 -12.45 3.93
C PRO A 136 20.27 -10.93 3.97
N LEU A 137 19.92 -10.32 5.10
CA LEU A 137 20.06 -8.90 5.33
C LEU A 137 21.52 -8.48 5.05
N PRO A 138 21.76 -7.39 4.30
CA PRO A 138 23.07 -6.74 4.23
C PRO A 138 23.68 -6.62 5.63
N ALA A 139 24.99 -6.88 5.76
CA ALA A 139 25.68 -6.89 7.04
C ALA A 139 25.49 -5.60 7.87
N GLU A 140 25.22 -4.48 7.20
CA GLU A 140 24.89 -3.18 7.79
C GLU A 140 23.58 -3.17 8.60
N LEU A 141 22.63 -4.08 8.29
CA LEU A 141 21.33 -4.20 8.98
C LEU A 141 21.32 -5.28 10.07
N ALA A 142 22.40 -6.06 10.20
CA ALA A 142 22.53 -7.11 11.21
C ALA A 142 22.77 -6.56 12.63
N GLY A 143 23.26 -5.31 12.74
CA GLY A 143 23.59 -4.67 14.01
C GLY A 143 22.42 -4.01 14.75
N VAL A 144 21.22 -3.96 14.18
CA VAL A 144 20.06 -3.31 14.83
C VAL A 144 19.43 -4.30 15.81
N ALA A 145 19.71 -4.12 17.10
CA ALA A 145 19.29 -4.98 18.20
C ALA A 145 17.83 -5.48 18.04
N ARG A 146 17.66 -6.80 18.12
CA ARG A 146 16.36 -7.49 18.22
C ARG A 146 15.81 -7.30 19.63
N GLU A 147 15.33 -6.11 19.95
CA GLU A 147 14.51 -5.94 21.15
C GLU A 147 13.11 -6.49 20.85
N ALA A 148 12.80 -7.65 21.43
CA ALA A 148 11.49 -8.26 21.35
C ALA A 148 10.52 -7.42 22.20
N LEU A 149 9.81 -6.49 21.55
CA LEU A 149 8.70 -5.79 22.19
C LEU A 149 7.56 -6.79 22.46
N PRO A 150 6.86 -6.68 23.60
CA PRO A 150 5.71 -7.51 23.88
C PRO A 150 4.65 -7.30 22.79
N CYS A 151 4.30 -8.38 22.11
CA CYS A 151 3.23 -8.39 21.13
C CYS A 151 1.90 -8.35 21.89
N ALA A 152 1.10 -7.29 21.71
CA ALA A 152 -0.25 -7.25 22.25
C ALA A 152 -1.05 -8.43 21.65
N PRO A 153 -1.93 -9.09 22.43
CA PRO A 153 -2.72 -10.20 21.93
C PRO A 153 -3.56 -9.76 20.74
N ALA A 154 -3.63 -10.62 19.71
CA ALA A 154 -4.50 -10.41 18.56
C ALA A 154 -5.97 -10.28 19.03
N PRO A 155 -6.75 -9.31 18.52
CA PRO A 155 -8.12 -9.12 18.95
C PRO A 155 -8.95 -10.37 18.63
N ALA A 156 -9.79 -10.78 19.58
CA ALA A 156 -10.80 -11.80 19.35
C ALA A 156 -11.74 -11.32 18.22
N ARG A 157 -12.04 -12.23 17.29
CA ARG A 157 -12.93 -12.13 16.10
C ARG A 157 -13.67 -10.80 15.91
N LEU A 158 -13.46 -10.26 14.71
CA LEU A 158 -14.04 -9.05 14.15
C LEU A 158 -15.56 -8.91 14.49
N PRO A 159 -15.99 -7.89 15.26
CA PRO A 159 -17.40 -7.55 15.48
C PRO A 159 -18.26 -7.52 14.20
N SER A 160 -19.58 -7.70 14.30
CA SER A 160 -20.50 -7.60 13.16
C SER A 160 -20.47 -6.24 12.46
N GLU A 161 -20.25 -5.15 13.22
CA GLU A 161 -19.97 -3.80 12.71
C GLU A 161 -18.72 -3.76 11.81
N LEU A 162 -17.74 -4.62 12.13
CA LEU A 162 -16.48 -4.75 11.44
C LEU A 162 -16.66 -5.43 10.07
N ALA A 163 -17.49 -6.47 9.99
CA ALA A 163 -17.81 -7.14 8.73
C ALA A 163 -18.55 -6.22 7.73
N ARG A 164 -19.38 -5.29 8.22
CA ARG A 164 -20.07 -4.30 7.38
C ARG A 164 -19.11 -3.24 6.83
N THR A 165 -18.11 -2.85 7.62
CA THR A 165 -17.14 -1.79 7.25
C THR A 165 -15.97 -2.33 6.41
N LEU A 166 -15.58 -3.61 6.62
CA LEU A 166 -14.49 -4.29 5.92
C LEU A 166 -14.96 -5.24 4.81
N GLY A 167 -16.27 -5.40 4.62
CA GLY A 167 -16.84 -6.22 3.57
C GLY A 167 -16.37 -5.79 2.18
N PRO A 168 -16.43 -6.67 1.16
CA PRO A 168 -16.08 -6.30 -0.19
C PRO A 168 -16.88 -5.05 -0.59
N TYR A 169 -16.17 -3.98 -0.92
CA TYR A 169 -16.79 -2.78 -1.49
C TYR A 169 -17.37 -3.16 -2.85
N THR A 170 -18.65 -3.46 -2.89
CA THR A 170 -19.42 -3.42 -4.14
C THR A 170 -19.71 -1.95 -4.41
N ALA A 171 -19.25 -1.44 -5.55
CA ALA A 171 -19.66 -0.15 -6.06
C ALA A 171 -21.17 -0.19 -6.33
N GLY A 172 -21.98 0.01 -5.30
CA GLY A 172 -23.39 0.33 -5.44
C GLY A 172 -23.52 1.70 -6.10
N GLU A 173 -24.72 2.02 -6.56
CA GLU A 173 -25.03 3.38 -7.00
C GLU A 173 -24.77 4.35 -5.84
N VAL A 174 -23.84 5.29 -6.06
CA VAL A 174 -23.58 6.37 -5.11
C VAL A 174 -24.84 7.21 -5.04
N GLY A 175 -25.42 7.33 -3.85
CA GLY A 175 -26.61 8.16 -3.63
C GLY A 175 -26.32 9.65 -3.77
N ASP A 176 -27.27 10.48 -3.38
CA ASP A 176 -27.08 11.93 -3.38
C ASP A 176 -25.98 12.34 -2.39
N ILE A 177 -24.81 12.73 -2.92
CA ILE A 177 -23.65 13.14 -2.13
C ILE A 177 -23.82 14.50 -1.45
N THR A 178 -24.87 15.23 -1.80
CA THR A 178 -25.23 16.51 -1.18
C THR A 178 -26.20 16.33 -0.01
N ALA A 179 -26.87 15.18 0.08
CA ALA A 179 -27.77 14.85 1.19
C ALA A 179 -27.00 14.48 2.46
N ASN A 180 -27.50 14.95 3.61
CA ASN A 180 -26.97 14.57 4.91
C ASN A 180 -27.73 13.36 5.46
N HIS A 181 -27.11 12.19 5.35
CA HIS A 181 -27.67 10.92 5.84
C HIS A 181 -26.95 10.48 7.12
N PRO A 182 -27.63 9.73 8.01
CA PRO A 182 -27.03 9.21 9.22
C PRO A 182 -25.77 8.38 8.98
N GLY A 183 -24.84 8.47 9.92
CA GLY A 183 -23.63 7.64 9.94
C GLY A 183 -23.92 6.17 10.19
N ALA A 184 -23.13 5.32 9.55
CA ALA A 184 -23.28 3.88 9.65
C ALA A 184 -22.94 3.33 11.05
N HIS A 185 -22.17 4.06 11.86
CA HIS A 185 -21.72 3.56 13.16
C HIS A 185 -22.49 4.13 14.35
N PHE A 186 -22.94 5.39 14.28
CA PHE A 186 -23.64 6.06 15.38
C PHE A 186 -25.08 6.45 15.04
N GLY A 187 -25.49 6.38 13.77
CA GLY A 187 -26.85 6.74 13.36
C GLY A 187 -27.17 8.23 13.47
N GLU A 188 -26.14 9.07 13.60
CA GLU A 188 -26.28 10.53 13.75
C GLU A 188 -25.90 11.26 12.47
N LEU A 189 -26.46 12.46 12.30
CA LEU A 189 -26.01 13.37 11.26
C LEU A 189 -24.71 14.05 11.67
N PHE A 190 -23.89 14.40 10.69
CA PHE A 190 -22.63 15.10 10.89
C PHE A 190 -22.38 16.11 9.75
N PRO A 191 -21.60 17.18 10.01
CA PRO A 191 -21.43 18.26 9.04
C PRO A 191 -20.69 17.79 7.79
N HIS A 192 -21.01 18.38 6.65
CA HIS A 192 -20.32 18.20 5.37
C HIS A 192 -19.18 19.20 5.18
N THR A 193 -19.27 20.36 5.84
CA THR A 193 -18.31 21.46 5.65
C THR A 193 -17.84 22.04 6.97
N PRO A 194 -16.68 22.73 6.98
CA PRO A 194 -16.21 23.46 8.16
C PRO A 194 -17.22 24.50 8.67
N GLU A 195 -18.01 25.13 7.80
CA GLU A 195 -19.03 26.11 8.18
C GLU A 195 -20.15 25.45 8.99
N GLN A 196 -20.64 24.29 8.53
CA GLN A 196 -21.63 23.51 9.26
C GLN A 196 -21.07 23.01 10.60
N LEU A 197 -19.81 22.58 10.63
CA LEU A 197 -19.15 22.19 11.88
C LEU A 197 -19.13 23.34 12.90
N LYS A 198 -18.82 24.56 12.44
CA LYS A 198 -18.85 25.77 13.26
C LYS A 198 -20.24 26.10 13.75
N GLU A 199 -21.25 25.97 12.89
CA GLU A 199 -22.66 26.23 13.23
C GLU A 199 -23.19 25.24 14.28
N TRP A 200 -22.88 23.95 14.14
CA TRP A 200 -23.36 22.90 15.03
C TRP A 200 -22.65 22.91 16.39
N GLY A 201 -21.37 23.29 16.40
CA GLY A 201 -20.67 23.76 17.59
C GLY A 201 -20.57 22.76 18.75
N ALA A 202 -20.50 23.32 19.96
CA ALA A 202 -20.12 22.61 21.18
C ALA A 202 -21.17 21.57 21.65
N GLU A 203 -22.46 21.86 21.49
CA GLU A 203 -23.53 20.93 21.89
C GLU A 203 -23.49 19.66 21.03
N TRP A 204 -23.32 19.82 19.72
CA TRP A 204 -23.20 18.68 18.81
C TRP A 204 -21.93 17.87 19.09
N LEU A 205 -20.78 18.52 19.29
CA LEU A 205 -19.53 17.83 19.66
C LEU A 205 -19.68 17.05 20.96
N THR A 206 -20.33 17.63 21.97
CA THR A 206 -20.60 16.97 23.25
C THR A 206 -21.41 15.70 23.05
N LYS A 207 -22.54 15.79 22.33
CA LYS A 207 -23.39 14.63 22.03
C LYS A 207 -22.57 13.51 21.39
N LEU A 208 -21.79 13.83 20.36
CA LEU A 208 -21.08 12.81 19.59
C LEU A 208 -19.85 12.25 20.32
N PHE A 209 -19.14 13.05 21.10
CA PHE A 209 -18.04 12.55 21.93
C PHE A 209 -18.54 11.62 23.03
N HIS A 210 -19.72 11.88 23.61
CA HIS A 210 -20.37 10.94 24.52
C HIS A 210 -20.80 9.64 23.81
N LEU A 211 -21.42 9.73 22.63
CA LEU A 211 -21.78 8.54 21.86
C LEU A 211 -20.56 7.70 21.49
N ALA A 212 -19.43 8.34 21.15
CA ALA A 212 -18.17 7.69 20.89
C ALA A 212 -17.44 7.18 22.15
N GLY A 213 -17.87 7.59 23.35
CA GLY A 213 -17.18 7.30 24.61
C GLY A 213 -15.79 7.92 24.72
N SER A 214 -15.53 9.03 24.01
CA SER A 214 -14.21 9.66 23.95
C SER A 214 -13.97 10.69 25.06
N ILE A 215 -15.03 11.16 25.71
CA ILE A 215 -15.00 12.03 26.91
C ILE A 215 -15.84 11.42 28.04
N PRO A 216 -15.56 11.75 29.32
CA PRO A 216 -16.37 11.30 30.47
C PRO A 216 -17.83 11.78 30.40
N ALA A 217 -18.76 10.96 30.89
CA ALA A 217 -20.20 11.25 30.83
C ALA A 217 -20.65 12.47 31.65
N ASP A 218 -19.84 12.91 32.63
CA ASP A 218 -20.07 14.09 33.47
C ASP A 218 -19.31 15.34 32.97
N ASN A 219 -18.70 15.26 31.79
CA ASN A 219 -18.01 16.37 31.14
C ASN A 219 -18.76 16.77 29.86
N ARG A 220 -18.33 17.85 29.21
CA ARG A 220 -18.83 18.28 27.89
C ARG A 220 -17.86 19.25 27.25
N VAL A 221 -18.01 19.46 25.94
CA VAL A 221 -17.39 20.60 25.27
C VAL A 221 -18.17 21.85 25.70
N ALA A 222 -17.55 22.72 26.50
CA ALA A 222 -18.15 23.97 26.94
C ALA A 222 -18.25 24.98 25.80
N ARG A 223 -17.20 25.08 24.98
CA ARG A 223 -17.20 25.94 23.80
C ARG A 223 -16.16 25.51 22.76
N VAL A 224 -16.43 25.87 21.52
CA VAL A 224 -15.43 25.90 20.46
C VAL A 224 -14.72 27.25 20.52
N VAL A 225 -13.43 27.25 20.86
CA VAL A 225 -12.59 28.44 21.00
C VAL A 225 -12.22 29.00 19.62
N SER A 226 -11.75 28.12 18.73
CA SER A 226 -11.32 28.51 17.39
C SER A 226 -11.49 27.35 16.40
N GLN A 227 -11.68 27.70 15.14
CA GLN A 227 -11.65 26.77 14.02
C GLN A 227 -10.84 27.40 12.89
N ARG A 228 -9.82 26.69 12.42
CA ARG A 228 -8.93 27.17 11.36
C ARG A 228 -8.70 26.07 10.33
N GLU A 229 -8.62 26.45 9.06
CA GLU A 229 -8.28 25.51 8.00
C GLU A 229 -6.86 24.99 8.19
N PHE A 230 -6.66 23.70 7.93
CA PHE A 230 -5.34 23.09 7.85
C PHE A 230 -4.97 22.86 6.39
N ILE A 231 -4.03 23.65 5.88
CA ILE A 231 -3.58 23.57 4.50
C ILE A 231 -2.47 22.49 4.40
N GLY A 232 -2.84 21.30 3.94
CA GLY A 232 -1.90 20.22 3.67
C GLY A 232 -2.56 18.95 3.13
N GLY A 233 -1.96 18.31 2.13
CA GLY A 233 -2.57 17.17 1.41
C GLY A 233 -3.68 17.59 0.44
N GLY A 234 -4.21 16.64 -0.37
CA GLY A 234 -5.13 16.96 -1.48
C GLY A 234 -6.35 16.06 -1.63
N ALA A 235 -6.69 15.32 -0.57
CA ALA A 235 -7.74 14.28 -0.58
C ALA A 235 -8.78 14.45 0.55
N ALA A 236 -8.81 15.60 1.23
CA ALA A 236 -9.82 15.89 2.25
C ALA A 236 -9.78 17.37 2.59
N VAL A 237 -10.91 17.93 3.02
CA VAL A 237 -10.93 19.19 3.78
C VAL A 237 -10.44 18.89 5.19
N LYS A 238 -9.63 19.79 5.74
CA LYS A 238 -9.02 19.61 7.07
C LYS A 238 -9.14 20.88 7.88
N ALA A 239 -9.43 20.73 9.16
CA ALA A 239 -9.48 21.84 10.10
C ALA A 239 -8.77 21.48 11.41
N ILE A 240 -8.23 22.49 12.06
CA ILE A 240 -7.88 22.42 13.49
C ILE A 240 -9.00 23.08 14.26
N LEU A 241 -9.54 22.33 15.22
CA LEU A 241 -10.56 22.79 16.13
C LEU A 241 -9.92 22.93 17.52
N GLU A 242 -10.12 24.07 18.15
CA GLU A 242 -9.73 24.29 19.54
C GLU A 242 -11.00 24.31 20.40
N VAL A 243 -11.03 23.48 21.43
CA VAL A 243 -12.19 23.29 22.30
C VAL A 243 -11.79 23.48 23.75
N GLU A 244 -12.73 23.97 24.55
CA GLU A 244 -12.65 23.95 26.00
C GLU A 244 -13.69 22.99 26.54
N TYR A 245 -13.27 22.16 27.49
CA TYR A 245 -14.16 21.28 28.23
C TYR A 245 -14.67 21.98 29.49
N GLU A 246 -15.90 21.67 29.89
CA GLU A 246 -16.47 22.23 31.13
C GLU A 246 -15.65 21.84 32.35
N ARG A 247 -15.14 20.61 32.38
CA ARG A 247 -14.18 20.13 33.36
C ARG A 247 -12.84 19.91 32.65
N PRO A 248 -11.83 20.77 32.85
CA PRO A 248 -10.50 20.52 32.33
C PRO A 248 -9.97 19.16 32.80
N ASP A 249 -9.39 18.41 31.88
CA ASP A 249 -8.88 17.06 32.11
C ASP A 249 -7.56 16.92 31.35
N ALA A 250 -6.51 16.47 32.05
CA ALA A 250 -5.17 16.33 31.48
C ALA A 250 -5.09 15.26 30.39
N ASP A 251 -6.03 14.30 30.37
CA ASP A 251 -6.10 13.25 29.36
C ASP A 251 -6.90 13.67 28.12
N LEU A 252 -7.53 14.86 28.14
CA LEU A 252 -8.29 15.41 27.04
C LEU A 252 -7.50 16.51 26.30
N HIS A 253 -7.30 16.29 25.00
CA HIS A 253 -6.71 17.23 24.08
C HIS A 253 -7.70 18.35 23.76
N THR A 254 -7.26 19.59 23.90
CA THR A 254 -8.04 20.78 23.56
C THR A 254 -7.88 21.20 22.09
N GLU A 255 -6.80 20.78 21.44
CA GLU A 255 -6.60 20.97 20.00
C GLU A 255 -6.85 19.66 19.25
N LEU A 256 -7.86 19.67 18.40
CA LEU A 256 -8.34 18.53 17.64
C LEU A 256 -8.08 18.73 16.14
N PHE A 257 -7.80 17.63 15.45
CA PHE A 257 -7.66 17.58 14.01
C PHE A 257 -8.91 16.95 13.40
N VAL A 258 -9.54 17.67 12.48
CA VAL A 258 -10.77 17.25 11.81
C VAL A 258 -10.49 17.01 10.34
N LYS A 259 -10.93 15.87 9.81
CA LYS A 259 -10.96 15.56 8.38
C LYS A 259 -12.41 15.43 7.92
N MET A 260 -12.71 16.00 6.77
CA MET A 260 -14.03 16.05 6.15
C MET A 260 -13.91 15.78 4.64
N PRO A 261 -15.00 15.38 3.98
CA PRO A 261 -15.00 15.18 2.54
C PRO A 261 -14.61 16.44 1.78
N LEU A 262 -14.04 16.22 0.59
CA LEU A 262 -13.96 17.28 -0.41
C LEU A 262 -15.39 17.72 -0.82
N PRO A 263 -15.61 19.01 -1.13
CA PRO A 263 -16.91 19.47 -1.61
C PRO A 263 -17.37 18.70 -2.87
N PRO A 264 -18.69 18.55 -3.11
CA PRO A 264 -19.22 17.83 -4.27
C PRO A 264 -18.62 18.24 -5.62
N GLY A 265 -18.37 19.53 -5.84
CA GLY A 265 -17.80 20.05 -7.09
C GLY A 265 -16.28 19.91 -7.23
N HIS A 266 -15.57 19.34 -6.24
CA HIS A 266 -14.12 19.24 -6.29
C HIS A 266 -13.67 18.10 -7.22
N LYS A 267 -12.70 18.36 -8.12
CA LYS A 267 -12.23 17.41 -9.16
C LYS A 267 -11.83 16.01 -8.66
N ASN A 268 -11.31 15.91 -7.43
CA ASN A 268 -10.88 14.65 -6.82
C ASN A 268 -11.99 13.92 -6.04
N ARG A 269 -13.19 14.50 -5.90
CA ARG A 269 -14.26 13.96 -5.04
C ARG A 269 -14.72 12.59 -5.52
N ALA A 270 -14.92 12.41 -6.83
CA ALA A 270 -15.29 11.11 -7.42
C ALA A 270 -14.24 10.03 -7.15
N LEU A 271 -12.95 10.37 -7.29
CA LEU A 271 -11.85 9.45 -7.01
C LEU A 271 -11.78 9.05 -5.52
N ASN A 272 -12.00 9.99 -4.60
CA ASN A 272 -12.09 9.67 -3.17
C ASN A 272 -13.19 8.65 -2.89
N ILE A 273 -14.40 8.89 -3.41
CA ILE A 273 -15.53 7.97 -3.26
C ILE A 273 -15.19 6.59 -3.83
N GLN A 274 -14.60 6.53 -5.02
CA GLN A 274 -14.22 5.27 -5.66
C GLN A 274 -13.19 4.47 -4.85
N LEU A 275 -12.22 5.15 -4.22
CA LEU A 275 -11.18 4.50 -3.44
C LEU A 275 -11.65 4.12 -2.03
N ALA A 276 -12.66 4.82 -1.50
CA ALA A 276 -13.29 4.57 -0.20
C ALA A 276 -12.28 4.39 0.96
N PHE A 277 -11.18 5.16 0.93
CA PHE A 277 -10.14 5.06 1.95
C PHE A 277 -10.59 5.63 3.31
N GLU A 278 -11.54 6.55 3.29
CA GLU A 278 -12.00 7.31 4.45
C GLU A 278 -12.77 6.42 5.43
N GLY A 279 -13.58 5.49 4.90
CA GLY A 279 -14.20 4.44 5.70
C GLY A 279 -13.17 3.58 6.42
N ARG A 280 -12.04 3.27 5.77
CA ARG A 280 -10.94 2.49 6.37
C ARG A 280 -10.18 3.28 7.44
N GLU A 281 -10.02 4.58 7.25
CA GLU A 281 -9.37 5.46 8.24
C GLU A 281 -10.23 5.65 9.49
N VAL A 282 -11.54 5.91 9.33
CA VAL A 282 -12.50 5.98 10.44
C VAL A 282 -12.51 4.66 11.21
N PHE A 283 -12.58 3.57 10.46
CA PHE A 283 -12.52 2.23 11.00
C PHE A 283 -11.27 1.97 11.85
N PHE A 284 -10.09 2.22 11.28
CA PHE A 284 -8.82 2.05 11.98
C PHE A 284 -8.78 2.87 13.26
N SER A 285 -9.15 4.15 13.18
CA SER A 285 -9.07 5.08 14.31
C SER A 285 -9.99 4.67 15.47
N ARG A 286 -11.19 4.18 15.16
CA ARG A 286 -12.16 3.74 16.17
C ARG A 286 -11.78 2.41 16.82
N PHE A 287 -11.42 1.41 16.02
CA PHE A 287 -11.34 0.01 16.48
C PHE A 287 -9.91 -0.49 16.68
N LEU A 288 -8.98 -0.10 15.83
CA LEU A 288 -7.63 -0.69 15.79
C LEU A 288 -6.55 0.18 16.44
N ALA A 289 -6.73 1.49 16.48
CA ALA A 289 -5.77 2.45 17.03
C ALA A 289 -5.26 2.05 18.44
N ARG A 290 -6.18 1.64 19.32
CA ARG A 290 -5.87 1.21 20.70
C ARG A 290 -5.07 -0.10 20.80
N CYS A 291 -5.05 -0.90 19.75
CA CYS A 291 -4.37 -2.19 19.69
C CYS A 291 -2.96 -2.06 19.09
N MET A 292 -2.57 -0.87 18.62
CA MET A 292 -1.28 -0.68 17.98
C MET A 292 -0.15 -0.71 19.01
N PRO A 293 1.01 -1.30 18.67
CA PRO A 293 2.17 -1.35 19.57
C PRO A 293 2.94 -0.01 19.64
N PHE A 294 2.30 1.08 19.23
CA PHE A 294 2.84 2.44 19.23
C PHE A 294 1.67 3.43 19.39
N ARG A 295 1.97 4.64 19.88
CA ARG A 295 0.97 5.70 20.03
C ARG A 295 0.43 6.11 18.66
N THR A 296 -0.89 6.09 18.54
CA THR A 296 -1.64 6.68 17.42
C THR A 296 -2.38 7.92 17.90
N ALA A 297 -2.83 8.76 16.97
CA ALA A 297 -3.72 9.87 17.30
C ALA A 297 -4.95 9.37 18.07
N ARG A 298 -5.22 9.92 19.26
CA ARG A 298 -6.42 9.64 20.05
C ARG A 298 -7.67 9.96 19.23
N PHE A 299 -8.57 9.00 19.14
CA PHE A 299 -9.86 9.13 18.49
C PHE A 299 -10.86 9.88 19.38
N TYR A 300 -11.56 10.86 18.82
CA TYR A 300 -12.65 11.58 19.49
C TYR A 300 -14.01 11.25 18.89
N PHE A 301 -14.11 11.27 17.57
CA PHE A 301 -15.32 10.90 16.86
C PHE A 301 -14.98 10.54 15.41
N GLY A 302 -15.79 9.71 14.77
CA GLY A 302 -15.69 9.50 13.34
C GLY A 302 -16.76 8.54 12.85
N ASP A 303 -17.34 8.86 11.71
CA ASP A 303 -18.40 8.09 11.08
C ASP A 303 -18.43 8.33 9.57
N ILE A 304 -19.12 7.46 8.86
CA ILE A 304 -19.32 7.51 7.41
C ILE A 304 -20.76 7.12 7.06
N SER A 305 -21.38 7.90 6.18
CA SER A 305 -22.66 7.58 5.58
C SER A 305 -22.42 6.73 4.34
N MET A 306 -22.89 5.49 4.35
CA MET A 306 -22.80 4.61 3.19
C MET A 306 -23.77 5.00 2.07
N THR A 307 -24.72 5.92 2.34
CA THR A 307 -25.71 6.39 1.37
C THR A 307 -25.23 7.63 0.63
N SER A 308 -24.74 8.65 1.35
CA SER A 308 -24.27 9.91 0.75
C SER A 308 -22.77 10.02 0.61
N THR A 309 -21.99 9.06 1.12
CA THR A 309 -20.50 9.13 1.15
C THR A 309 -19.95 10.33 1.94
N ASN A 310 -20.82 11.00 2.71
CA ASN A 310 -20.37 11.96 3.71
C ASN A 310 -19.60 11.21 4.80
N TRP A 311 -18.55 11.83 5.33
CA TRP A 311 -17.80 11.25 6.44
C TRP A 311 -17.17 12.35 7.30
N ILE A 312 -16.79 12.00 8.53
CA ILE A 312 -15.99 12.88 9.36
C ILE A 312 -15.05 12.03 10.21
N LEU A 313 -13.85 12.55 10.48
CA LEU A 313 -12.93 11.98 11.45
C LEU A 313 -12.35 13.09 12.31
N VAL A 314 -12.50 12.98 13.62
CA VAL A 314 -11.99 13.88 14.65
C VAL A 314 -11.01 13.12 15.52
N THR A 315 -9.76 13.58 15.56
CA THR A 315 -8.69 13.03 16.38
C THR A 315 -8.02 14.12 17.19
N GLU A 316 -7.12 13.76 18.11
CA GLU A 316 -6.16 14.74 18.65
C GLU A 316 -5.37 15.39 17.50
N LYS A 317 -4.94 16.63 17.70
CA LYS A 317 -3.89 17.23 16.88
C LYS A 317 -2.53 16.73 17.36
N VAL A 318 -1.87 15.93 16.54
CA VAL A 318 -0.48 15.49 16.82
C VAL A 318 0.48 16.64 16.55
N ALA A 319 1.24 17.03 17.58
CA ALA A 319 2.29 18.03 17.46
C ALA A 319 3.59 17.40 16.94
N PHE A 320 4.14 17.99 15.88
CA PHE A 320 5.50 17.72 15.43
C PHE A 320 6.48 18.64 16.17
N ALA A 321 7.71 18.17 16.39
CA ALA A 321 8.79 18.99 16.87
C ALA A 321 9.08 20.15 15.89
N ASP A 322 9.62 21.24 16.42
CA ASP A 322 9.99 22.40 15.62
C ASP A 322 11.04 22.05 14.55
N ASN A 323 10.97 22.68 13.38
CA ASN A 323 11.89 22.42 12.28
C ASN A 323 13.36 22.68 12.63
N SER A 324 13.66 23.54 13.60
CA SER A 324 15.02 23.77 14.12
C SER A 324 15.63 22.51 14.75
N ARG A 325 14.80 21.59 15.24
CA ARG A 325 15.23 20.33 15.88
C ARG A 325 15.42 19.18 14.90
N ARG A 326 15.47 19.47 13.60
CA ARG A 326 15.60 18.44 12.55
C ARG A 326 16.95 17.74 12.65
N GLY A 327 16.90 16.41 12.80
CA GLY A 327 18.10 15.57 12.93
C GLY A 327 18.55 15.34 14.37
N GLU A 328 17.90 15.97 15.34
CA GLU A 328 18.11 15.66 16.76
C GLU A 328 17.50 14.29 17.10
N ALA A 329 18.13 13.59 18.05
CA ALA A 329 17.52 12.45 18.70
C ALA A 329 16.44 12.97 19.67
N LEU A 330 15.18 12.76 19.32
CA LEU A 330 14.04 13.21 20.14
C LEU A 330 13.74 12.23 21.27
N GLY A 331 13.11 12.73 22.34
CA GLY A 331 12.68 11.94 23.47
C GLY A 331 11.48 11.02 23.15
N PRO A 332 11.16 10.08 24.05
CA PRO A 332 10.00 9.19 23.89
C PRO A 332 8.69 9.97 23.67
N GLY A 333 7.96 9.63 22.62
CA GLY A 333 6.67 10.24 22.30
C GLY A 333 6.72 11.58 21.55
N GLU A 334 7.91 12.14 21.35
CA GLU A 334 8.10 13.28 20.45
C GLU A 334 8.09 12.82 18.98
N VAL A 335 7.56 13.66 18.09
CA VAL A 335 7.43 13.34 16.66
C VAL A 335 8.36 14.26 15.85
N GLU A 336 9.20 13.68 15.00
CA GLU A 336 10.17 14.43 14.19
C GLU A 336 9.52 15.48 13.27
N PRO A 337 10.20 16.59 12.95
CA PRO A 337 9.66 17.60 12.06
C PRO A 337 9.26 17.01 10.69
N VAL A 338 8.10 17.41 10.18
CA VAL A 338 7.55 16.88 8.93
C VAL A 338 8.46 17.19 7.72
N VAL A 339 8.59 16.22 6.83
CA VAL A 339 9.21 16.39 5.52
C VAL A 339 8.11 16.41 4.48
N ARG A 340 8.17 17.35 3.53
CA ARG A 340 7.14 17.43 2.49
C ARG A 340 7.16 16.15 1.65
N LYS A 341 5.98 15.76 1.17
CA LYS A 341 5.80 14.59 0.31
C LYS A 341 6.80 14.62 -0.85
N GLY A 342 7.51 13.50 -1.05
CA GLY A 342 8.49 13.34 -2.12
C GLY A 342 9.85 13.99 -1.85
N LEU A 343 10.07 14.56 -0.66
CA LEU A 343 11.36 15.11 -0.24
C LEU A 343 12.09 14.19 0.74
N ASP A 344 11.92 12.88 0.60
CA ASP A 344 12.45 11.91 1.55
C ASP A 344 14.00 11.93 1.61
N PHE A 345 14.66 12.47 0.58
CA PHE A 345 16.10 12.76 0.58
C PHE A 345 16.52 13.84 1.59
N CYS A 346 15.57 14.61 2.13
CA CYS A 346 15.79 15.56 3.22
C CYS A 346 15.63 14.92 4.62
N LEU A 347 15.27 13.63 4.71
CA LEU A 347 15.19 12.93 5.99
C LEU A 347 16.60 12.58 6.48
N PRO A 348 16.99 12.98 7.70
CA PRO A 348 18.20 12.46 8.31
C PRO A 348 18.03 10.95 8.55
N ASN A 349 19.07 10.16 8.25
CA ASN A 349 19.08 8.70 8.40
C ASN A 349 17.88 8.00 7.73
N ALA A 350 17.52 8.42 6.51
CA ALA A 350 16.34 7.94 5.80
C ALA A 350 16.26 6.40 5.72
N LEU A 351 17.38 5.73 5.41
CA LEU A 351 17.44 4.27 5.31
C LEU A 351 16.99 3.59 6.60
N ASP A 352 17.53 3.99 7.76
CA ASP A 352 17.17 3.42 9.05
C ASP A 352 15.69 3.60 9.36
N LYS A 353 15.13 4.76 9.00
CA LYS A 353 13.71 5.07 9.18
C LYS A 353 12.83 4.18 8.31
N TYR A 354 13.19 3.98 7.05
CA TYR A 354 12.46 3.04 6.18
C TYR A 354 12.57 1.60 6.67
N VAL A 355 13.76 1.17 7.10
CA VAL A 355 13.94 -0.17 7.67
C VAL A 355 13.06 -0.36 8.89
N ALA A 356 13.02 0.61 9.79
CA ALA A 356 12.14 0.59 10.95
C ALA A 356 10.67 0.52 10.55
N LEU A 357 10.23 1.40 9.63
CA LEU A 357 8.84 1.43 9.12
C LEU A 357 8.44 0.09 8.49
N TYR A 358 9.23 -0.43 7.56
CA TYR A 358 8.92 -1.69 6.87
C TYR A 358 9.01 -2.91 7.81
N ARG A 359 9.91 -2.91 8.79
CA ARG A 359 9.95 -3.94 9.83
C ARG A 359 8.66 -3.93 10.64
N ARG A 360 8.17 -2.76 11.05
CA ARG A 360 6.89 -2.64 11.77
C ARG A 360 5.69 -3.02 10.90
N ALA A 361 5.68 -2.62 9.64
CA ALA A 361 4.65 -3.03 8.69
C ALA A 361 4.63 -4.56 8.51
N ALA A 362 5.80 -5.18 8.35
CA ALA A 362 5.90 -6.65 8.25
C ALA A 362 5.43 -7.35 9.53
N MET A 363 5.77 -6.81 10.72
CA MET A 363 5.25 -7.33 11.98
C MET A 363 3.73 -7.20 12.08
N LEU A 364 3.16 -6.06 11.66
CA LEU A 364 1.72 -5.86 11.65
C LEU A 364 1.02 -6.83 10.69
N THR A 365 1.58 -7.04 9.50
CA THR A 365 1.07 -8.04 8.54
C THR A 365 1.14 -9.44 9.14
N ALA A 366 2.26 -9.82 9.76
CA ALA A 366 2.43 -11.12 10.40
C ALA A 366 1.55 -11.30 11.64
N TRP A 367 1.17 -10.23 12.34
CA TRP A 367 0.23 -10.29 13.47
C TRP A 367 -1.22 -10.45 13.02
N ALA A 368 -1.57 -9.96 11.83
CA ALA A 368 -2.90 -10.10 11.26
C ALA A 368 -3.18 -11.48 10.63
N HIS A 369 -2.12 -12.27 10.39
CA HIS A 369 -2.18 -13.66 9.90
C HIS A 369 -1.94 -14.63 11.05
#